data_AF-A0A813EI64-F1
#
_entry.id   AF-A0A813EI64-F1
#
_cell.length_a   1.000
_cell.length_b   1.000
_cell.length_c   1.000
_cell.angle_alpha   90.00
_cell.angle_beta   90.00
_cell.angle_gamma   90.00
#
_symmetry.space_group_name_H-M   'P 1'
#
loop_
_entity.id
_entity.type
_entity.pdbx_description
1 polymer ?
#
loop_
_entity_poly.entity_id
_entity_poly.type
_entity_poly.pdbx_seq_one_letter_code
_entity_poly.pdbx_strand_id
1 'polypeptide(L)'
;DLRKKKEAAENLRKEKENAEKILRQKDLQAKKQKALIEQQRKEQERKRREEEEQRKKMEGGLDQILDALSKNVSAPHITVCGIDLSSVRLRLLSNNLEKNTSCMSLDLNRKGLNDEDGVSLAGMLEKNEHLQKLEC
;
A
#
# COMPACT_ATOMS: atom_id res chain seq x y z
N ASP A 1 62.58 9.36 15.27
CA ASP A 1 61.11 9.57 15.18
C ASP A 1 60.59 10.15 13.86
N LEU A 2 60.98 9.61 12.71
CA LEU A 2 60.43 10.03 11.40
C LEU A 2 59.41 9.00 10.84
N ARG A 3 59.66 7.72 11.07
CA ARG A 3 58.82 6.60 10.61
C ARG A 3 57.42 6.62 11.26
N LYS A 4 57.35 6.79 12.59
CA LYS A 4 56.08 6.92 13.34
C LYS A 4 55.25 8.12 12.86
N LYS A 5 55.88 9.25 12.54
CA LYS A 5 55.19 10.44 12.01
C LYS A 5 54.59 10.19 10.61
N LYS A 6 55.30 9.46 9.73
CA LYS A 6 54.78 9.07 8.42
C LYS A 6 53.59 8.11 8.52
N GLU A 7 53.69 7.12 9.39
CA GLU A 7 52.62 6.12 9.63
C GLU A 7 51.36 6.77 10.22
N ALA A 8 51.50 7.67 11.19
CA ALA A 8 50.38 8.43 11.73
C ALA A 8 49.70 9.32 10.67
N ALA A 9 50.48 9.94 9.78
CA ALA A 9 49.93 10.75 8.69
C ALA A 9 49.18 9.89 7.66
N GLU A 10 49.68 8.69 7.34
CA GLU A 10 49.03 7.76 6.43
C GLU A 10 47.72 7.21 7.01
N ASN A 11 47.71 6.86 8.30
CA ASN A 11 46.50 6.40 9.00
C ASN A 11 45.44 7.50 9.06
N LEU A 12 45.82 8.74 9.40
CA LEU A 12 44.90 9.88 9.39
C LEU A 12 44.30 10.13 8.00
N ARG A 13 45.09 9.97 6.94
CA ARG A 13 44.60 10.08 5.56
C ARG A 13 43.57 8.98 5.23
N LYS A 14 43.86 7.73 5.58
CA LYS A 14 42.93 6.61 5.39
C LYS A 14 41.64 6.80 6.19
N GLU A 15 41.72 7.30 7.42
CA GLU A 15 40.55 7.61 8.24
C GLU A 15 39.68 8.71 7.62
N LYS A 16 40.29 9.80 7.11
CA LYS A 16 39.56 10.85 6.38
C LYS A 16 38.89 10.32 5.13
N GLU A 17 39.61 9.55 4.30
CA GLU A 17 39.06 8.93 3.08
C GLU A 17 37.92 7.95 3.41
N ASN A 18 38.02 7.19 4.50
CA ASN A 18 36.95 6.30 4.96
C ASN A 18 35.74 7.08 5.50
N ALA A 19 35.96 8.15 6.27
CA ALA A 19 34.90 9.01 6.77
C ALA A 19 34.13 9.68 5.62
N GLU A 20 34.84 10.17 4.59
CA GLU A 20 34.24 10.74 3.38
C GLU A 20 33.42 9.71 2.60
N LYS A 21 33.91 8.47 2.47
CA LYS A 21 33.16 7.38 1.83
C LYS A 21 31.87 7.05 2.59
N ILE A 22 31.94 6.97 3.93
CA ILE A 22 30.77 6.71 4.78
C ILE A 22 29.75 7.84 4.64
N LEU A 23 30.20 9.10 4.68
CA LEU A 23 29.33 10.26 4.50
C LEU A 23 28.65 10.24 3.14
N ARG A 24 29.40 9.99 2.06
CA ARG A 24 28.87 9.88 0.70
C ARG A 24 27.87 8.73 0.54
N GLN A 25 28.12 7.59 1.19
CA GLN A 25 27.19 6.46 1.20
C GLN A 25 25.89 6.80 1.93
N LYS A 26 25.98 7.45 3.10
CA LYS A 26 24.81 7.92 3.86
C LYS A 26 23.99 8.92 3.05
N ASP A 27 24.64 9.88 2.40
CA ASP A 27 23.97 10.85 1.53
C ASP A 27 23.27 10.17 0.34
N LEU A 28 23.90 9.17 -0.28
CA LEU A 28 23.29 8.40 -1.36
C LEU A 28 22.10 7.58 -0.86
N GLN A 29 22.20 6.95 0.30
CA GLN A 29 21.12 6.18 0.92
C GLN A 29 19.94 7.09 1.29
N ALA A 30 20.21 8.25 1.88
CA ALA A 30 19.19 9.24 2.21
C ALA A 30 18.49 9.77 0.94
N LYS A 31 19.24 10.05 -0.14
CA LYS A 31 18.67 10.44 -1.43
C LYS A 31 17.79 9.36 -2.04
N LYS A 32 18.23 8.09 -2.02
CA LYS A 32 17.43 6.95 -2.49
C LYS A 32 16.15 6.78 -1.68
N GLN A 33 16.24 6.89 -0.35
CA GLN A 33 15.08 6.78 0.53
C GLN A 33 14.08 7.92 0.30
N LYS A 34 14.56 9.16 0.16
CA LYS A 34 13.71 10.31 -0.18
C LYS A 34 13.01 10.13 -1.54
N ALA A 35 13.73 9.67 -2.56
CA ALA A 35 13.17 9.40 -3.88
C ALA A 35 12.10 8.30 -3.83
N LEU A 36 12.33 7.22 -3.07
CA LEU A 36 11.35 6.15 -2.88
C LEU A 36 10.08 6.64 -2.19
N ILE A 37 10.21 7.43 -1.12
CA ILE A 37 9.07 8.03 -0.40
C ILE A 37 8.28 8.96 -1.32
N GLU A 38 8.96 9.78 -2.13
CA GLU A 38 8.31 10.67 -3.07
C GLU A 38 7.56 9.89 -4.17
N GLN A 39 8.16 8.83 -4.69
CA GLN A 39 7.53 7.95 -5.68
C GLN A 39 6.27 7.28 -5.10
N GLN A 40 6.36 6.73 -3.89
CA GLN A 40 5.20 6.16 -3.19
C GLN A 40 4.09 7.19 -2.97
N ARG A 41 4.44 8.42 -2.58
CA ARG A 41 3.46 9.49 -2.39
C ARG A 41 2.74 9.83 -3.70
N LYS A 42 3.48 9.94 -4.81
CA LYS A 42 2.91 10.18 -6.14
C LYS A 42 2.00 9.03 -6.58
N GLU A 43 2.39 7.80 -6.33
CA GLU A 43 1.57 6.62 -6.65
C GLU A 43 0.28 6.58 -5.82
N GLN A 44 0.37 6.86 -4.51
CA GLN A 44 -0.82 6.96 -3.63
C GLN A 44 -1.76 8.08 -4.08
N GLU A 45 -1.22 9.24 -4.48
CA GLU A 45 -2.02 10.35 -4.99
C GLU A 45 -2.72 9.97 -6.32
N ARG A 46 -2.01 9.25 -7.21
CA ARG A 46 -2.61 8.71 -8.44
C ARG A 46 -3.77 7.75 -8.11
N LYS A 47 -3.54 6.78 -7.23
CA LYS A 47 -4.59 5.81 -6.82
C LYS A 47 -5.79 6.51 -6.20
N ARG A 48 -5.57 7.52 -5.37
CA ARG A 48 -6.65 8.33 -4.77
C ARG A 48 -7.46 9.08 -5.82
N ARG A 49 -6.81 9.65 -6.84
CA ARG A 49 -7.50 10.33 -7.95
C ARG A 49 -8.34 9.35 -8.77
N GLU A 50 -7.80 8.17 -9.08
CA GLU A 50 -8.53 7.11 -9.79
C GLU A 50 -9.74 6.63 -9.00
N GLU A 51 -9.59 6.43 -7.69
CA GLU A 51 -10.70 6.07 -6.81
C GLU A 51 -11.78 7.14 -6.74
N GLU A 52 -11.40 8.41 -6.65
CA GLU A 52 -12.35 9.53 -6.64
C GLU A 52 -13.11 9.64 -7.97
N GLU A 53 -12.41 9.51 -9.09
CA GLU A 53 -13.03 9.50 -10.43
C GLU A 53 -13.97 8.29 -10.59
N GLN A 54 -13.54 7.12 -10.13
CA GLN A 54 -14.34 5.91 -10.19
C GLN A 54 -15.60 6.03 -9.31
N ARG A 55 -15.51 6.65 -8.12
CA ARG A 55 -16.66 6.94 -7.26
C ARG A 55 -17.64 7.90 -7.91
N LYS A 56 -17.17 8.95 -8.59
CA LYS A 56 -18.05 9.91 -9.31
C LYS A 56 -18.87 9.26 -10.44
N LYS A 57 -18.35 8.19 -11.03
CA LYS A 57 -18.99 7.40 -12.09
C LYS A 57 -19.65 6.13 -11.56
N MET A 58 -19.66 5.91 -10.24
CA MET A 58 -20.19 4.69 -9.66
C MET A 58 -21.69 4.80 -9.51
N GLU A 59 -22.41 3.77 -9.96
CA GLU A 59 -23.85 3.66 -9.84
C GLU A 59 -24.25 2.18 -9.70
N GLY A 60 -25.50 1.95 -9.28
CA GLY A 60 -26.08 0.62 -9.19
C GLY A 60 -25.66 -0.18 -7.95
N GLY A 61 -25.63 -1.51 -8.09
CA GLY A 61 -25.50 -2.43 -6.95
C GLY A 61 -24.20 -2.27 -6.16
N LEU A 62 -23.09 -1.94 -6.81
CA LEU A 62 -21.83 -1.72 -6.10
C LEU A 62 -21.89 -0.49 -5.20
N ASP A 63 -22.49 0.61 -5.67
CA ASP A 63 -22.60 1.84 -4.88
C ASP A 63 -23.42 1.62 -3.60
N GLN A 64 -24.53 0.89 -3.71
CA GLN A 64 -25.37 0.51 -2.57
C GLN A 64 -24.61 -0.37 -1.56
N ILE A 65 -23.80 -1.31 -2.06
CA ILE A 65 -22.95 -2.16 -1.20
C ILE A 65 -21.92 -1.31 -0.48
N LEU A 66 -21.23 -0.38 -1.17
CA LEU A 66 -20.23 0.48 -0.54
C LEU A 66 -20.85 1.42 0.49
N ASP A 67 -22.03 1.99 0.21
CA ASP A 67 -22.74 2.84 1.16
C ASP A 67 -23.11 2.07 2.44
N ALA A 68 -23.67 0.87 2.30
CA ALA A 68 -24.04 0.02 3.43
C ALA A 68 -22.82 -0.42 4.26
N LEU A 69 -21.71 -0.78 3.59
CA LEU A 69 -20.44 -1.11 4.24
C LEU A 69 -19.88 0.09 5.02
N SER A 70 -19.89 1.29 4.44
CA SER A 70 -19.35 2.49 5.09
C SER A 70 -20.10 2.87 6.38
N LYS A 71 -21.37 2.48 6.48
CA LYS A 71 -22.27 2.76 7.60
C LYS A 71 -22.36 1.62 8.61
N ASN A 72 -21.66 0.50 8.41
CA ASN A 72 -21.77 -0.71 9.24
C ASN A 72 -23.20 -1.28 9.33
N VAL A 73 -23.97 -1.17 8.23
CA VAL A 73 -25.34 -1.70 8.14
C VAL A 73 -25.50 -2.65 6.95
N SER A 74 -24.40 -3.23 6.47
CA SER A 74 -24.42 -4.21 5.40
C SER A 74 -25.10 -5.51 5.83
N ALA A 75 -25.50 -6.32 4.86
CA ALA A 75 -25.81 -7.71 5.12
C ALA A 75 -24.58 -8.45 5.70
N PRO A 76 -24.77 -9.48 6.55
CA PRO A 76 -23.67 -10.30 7.05
C PRO A 76 -22.95 -11.09 5.95
N HIS A 77 -23.66 -11.39 4.86
CA HIS A 77 -23.12 -12.07 3.69
C HIS A 77 -23.36 -11.19 2.47
N ILE A 78 -22.28 -10.80 1.80
CA ILE A 78 -22.33 -10.02 0.55
C ILE A 78 -21.74 -10.87 -0.57
N THR A 79 -22.44 -10.93 -1.69
CA THR A 79 -21.89 -11.40 -2.97
C THR A 79 -21.82 -10.24 -3.94
N VAL A 80 -20.73 -10.15 -4.67
CA VAL A 80 -20.53 -9.20 -5.76
C VAL A 80 -20.44 -9.92 -7.11
N CYS A 81 -20.91 -11.17 -7.16
CA CYS A 81 -21.02 -11.93 -8.39
C CYS A 81 -21.87 -11.18 -9.44
N GLY A 82 -21.36 -11.08 -10.67
CA GLY A 82 -22.01 -10.33 -11.74
C GLY A 82 -21.81 -8.81 -11.68
N ILE A 83 -21.09 -8.30 -10.68
CA ILE A 83 -20.64 -6.90 -10.64
C ILE A 83 -19.26 -6.82 -11.30
N ASP A 84 -19.11 -5.90 -12.26
CA ASP A 84 -17.80 -5.61 -12.84
C ASP A 84 -16.88 -4.94 -11.81
N LEU A 85 -15.93 -5.71 -11.28
CA LEU A 85 -14.92 -5.27 -10.34
C LEU A 85 -13.57 -5.10 -11.03
N SER A 86 -13.35 -3.92 -11.60
CA SER A 86 -11.98 -3.46 -11.93
C SER A 86 -11.12 -3.40 -10.67
N SER A 87 -9.78 -3.39 -10.81
CA SER A 87 -8.87 -3.30 -9.65
C SER A 87 -9.11 -2.04 -8.80
N VAL A 88 -9.54 -0.93 -9.42
CA VAL A 88 -9.94 0.29 -8.69
C VAL A 88 -11.20 0.05 -7.87
N ARG A 89 -12.21 -0.63 -8.42
CA ARG A 89 -13.47 -0.95 -7.72
C ARG A 89 -13.26 -1.96 -6.61
N LEU A 90 -12.41 -2.96 -6.82
CA LEU A 90 -12.04 -3.91 -5.78
C LEU A 90 -11.31 -3.21 -4.63
N ARG A 91 -10.36 -2.32 -4.94
CA ARG A 91 -9.69 -1.51 -3.91
C ARG A 91 -10.66 -0.64 -3.13
N LEU A 92 -11.65 -0.03 -3.79
CA LEU A 92 -12.73 0.70 -3.12
C LEU A 92 -13.57 -0.20 -2.19
N LEU A 93 -13.88 -1.42 -2.62
CA LEU A 93 -14.56 -2.42 -1.80
C LEU A 93 -13.72 -2.82 -0.58
N SER A 94 -12.45 -3.16 -0.79
CA SER A 94 -11.48 -3.47 0.27
C SER A 94 -11.34 -2.33 1.28
N ASN A 95 -11.24 -1.08 0.81
CA ASN A 95 -11.12 0.10 1.69
C ASN A 95 -12.37 0.31 2.57
N ASN A 96 -13.58 0.02 2.06
CA ASN A 96 -14.80 0.11 2.87
C ASN A 96 -14.91 -1.06 3.85
N LEU A 97 -14.50 -2.25 3.42
CA LEU A 97 -14.46 -3.42 4.30
C LEU A 97 -13.45 -3.25 5.43
N GLU A 98 -12.32 -2.58 5.25
CA GLU A 98 -11.27 -2.40 6.26
C GLU A 98 -11.82 -2.00 7.65
N LYS A 99 -12.81 -1.11 7.70
CA LYS A 99 -13.43 -0.63 8.95
C LYS A 99 -14.85 -1.17 9.18
N ASN A 100 -15.31 -2.04 8.29
CA ASN A 100 -16.66 -2.56 8.36
C ASN A 100 -16.78 -3.65 9.44
N THR A 101 -17.84 -3.57 10.25
CA THR A 101 -18.09 -4.54 11.34
C THR A 101 -19.32 -5.40 11.13
N SER A 102 -20.12 -5.12 10.09
CA SER A 102 -21.39 -5.80 9.82
C SER A 102 -21.28 -6.97 8.83
N CYS A 103 -20.37 -6.89 7.86
CA CYS A 103 -20.12 -7.92 6.85
C CYS A 103 -19.19 -8.99 7.44
N MET A 104 -19.68 -10.22 7.52
CA MET A 104 -18.92 -11.37 8.03
C MET A 104 -18.43 -12.29 6.92
N SER A 105 -19.02 -12.21 5.72
CA SER A 105 -18.64 -13.03 4.58
C SER A 105 -18.73 -12.24 3.28
N LEU A 106 -17.67 -12.30 2.47
CA LEU A 106 -17.63 -11.73 1.13
C LEU A 106 -17.37 -12.83 0.11
N ASP A 107 -18.21 -12.92 -0.91
CA ASP A 107 -18.00 -13.74 -2.10
C ASP A 107 -17.77 -12.84 -3.32
N LEU A 108 -16.54 -12.84 -3.82
CA LEU A 108 -16.12 -12.11 -5.01
C LEU A 108 -16.46 -12.85 -6.30
N ASN A 109 -16.35 -14.20 -6.28
CA ASN A 109 -16.41 -15.09 -7.44
C ASN A 109 -15.76 -14.50 -8.71
N ARG A 110 -14.57 -13.91 -8.55
CA ARG A 110 -13.89 -13.10 -9.57
C ARG A 110 -12.72 -13.87 -10.15
N LYS A 111 -12.79 -14.13 -11.46
CA LYS A 111 -11.65 -14.64 -12.21
C LYS A 111 -10.63 -13.53 -12.48
N GLY A 112 -9.34 -13.88 -12.45
CA GLY A 112 -8.27 -12.98 -12.89
C GLY A 112 -7.85 -11.90 -11.88
N LEU A 113 -7.88 -12.21 -10.58
CA LEU A 113 -7.19 -11.39 -9.57
C LEU A 113 -5.70 -11.26 -9.94
N ASN A 114 -5.19 -10.03 -9.86
CA ASN A 114 -3.77 -9.71 -10.09
C ASN A 114 -3.07 -9.33 -8.78
N ASP A 115 -1.77 -9.05 -8.84
CA ASP A 115 -0.98 -8.72 -7.65
C ASP A 115 -1.49 -7.45 -6.91
N GLU A 116 -2.01 -6.45 -7.64
CA GLU A 116 -2.56 -5.24 -7.02
C GLU A 116 -3.86 -5.53 -6.26
N ASP A 117 -4.69 -6.41 -6.80
CA ASP A 117 -5.90 -6.91 -6.15
C ASP A 117 -5.54 -7.67 -4.87
N GLY A 118 -4.53 -8.55 -4.95
CA GLY A 118 -4.02 -9.32 -3.82
C GLY A 118 -3.50 -8.44 -2.68
N VAL A 119 -2.73 -7.40 -3.00
CA VAL A 119 -2.25 -6.42 -2.00
C VAL A 119 -3.41 -5.69 -1.33
N SER A 120 -4.44 -5.31 -2.10
CA SER A 120 -5.61 -4.61 -1.57
C SER A 120 -6.43 -5.49 -0.63
N LEU A 121 -6.65 -6.75 -1.00
CA LEU A 121 -7.34 -7.74 -0.17
C LEU A 121 -6.54 -8.08 1.09
N ALA A 122 -5.24 -8.33 0.96
CA ALA A 122 -4.38 -8.65 2.10
C ALA A 122 -4.33 -7.48 3.11
N GLY A 123 -4.18 -6.24 2.63
CA GLY A 123 -4.17 -5.05 3.49
C GLY A 123 -5.51 -4.81 4.20
N MET A 124 -6.63 -5.17 3.57
CA MET A 124 -7.94 -5.14 4.21
C MET A 124 -8.04 -6.22 5.30
N LEU A 125 -7.64 -7.46 5.00
CA LEU A 125 -7.69 -8.58 5.94
C LEU A 125 -6.74 -8.40 7.14
N GLU A 126 -5.62 -7.70 6.97
CA GLU A 126 -4.70 -7.38 8.06
C GLU A 126 -5.36 -6.49 9.14
N LYS A 127 -6.33 -5.66 8.73
CA LYS A 127 -6.92 -4.62 9.59
C LYS A 127 -8.37 -4.89 9.97
N ASN A 128 -9.10 -5.65 9.15
CA ASN A 128 -10.48 -6.02 9.43
C ASN A 128 -10.50 -7.29 10.30
N GLU A 129 -11.04 -7.16 11.51
CA GLU A 129 -11.12 -8.26 12.48
C GLU A 129 -12.50 -8.96 12.48
N HIS A 130 -13.44 -8.55 11.63
CA HIS A 130 -14.84 -9.00 11.66
C HIS A 130 -15.21 -9.93 10.50
N LEU A 131 -14.52 -9.83 9.36
CA LEU A 131 -14.72 -10.68 8.20
C LEU A 131 -14.20 -12.08 8.51
N GLN A 132 -15.10 -13.05 8.53
CA GLN A 132 -14.81 -14.44 8.87
C GLN A 132 -14.54 -15.30 7.63
N LYS A 133 -15.07 -14.89 6.47
CA LYS A 133 -14.97 -15.64 5.23
C LYS A 133 -14.76 -14.72 4.03
N LEU A 134 -13.77 -15.05 3.22
CA LEU A 134 -13.53 -14.46 1.91
C LEU A 134 -13.47 -15.59 0.88
N GLU A 135 -14.35 -15.54 -0.11
CA GLU A 135 -14.32 -16.40 -1.30
C GLU A 135 -13.95 -15.53 -2.50
N CYS A 136 -12.91 -15.95 -3.23
CA CYS A 136 -12.32 -15.23 -4.34
C CYS A 136 -12.67 -15.86 -5.68
#